data_AF-A0A804KTU0-F1
#
_entry.id   AF-A0A804KTU0-F1
#
_cell.length_a   1.000
_cell.length_b   1.000
_cell.length_c   1.000
_cell.angle_alpha   90.00
_cell.angle_beta   90.00
_cell.angle_gamma   90.00
#
_symmetry.space_group_name_H-M   'P 1'
#
loop_
_entity.id
_entity.type
_entity.pdbx_description
1 polymer ?
#
loop_
_entity_poly.entity_id
_entity_poly.type
_entity_poly.pdbx_seq_one_letter_code
_entity_poly.pdbx_strand_id
1 'polypeptide(L)'
;MGWWVRSCLQSVLKMLNSMIGLTGMGMILYALWMLRSWYKHLDGTSFGVSGSTPPWFIYTFLGLGISLCLITCAGHIAAETANSYCLSCYMVFVFLFITLEAAITAFIFLNRDWEEDFPEDPTGEFNELKNFVKSNFEMCEWIGLLVVATQALSIFAAMVLRALGPDSGTDCDSDDDAIPARLPLLRNQV
;
A
#
# COMPACT_ATOMS: atom_id res chain seq x y z
N MET A 1 6.10 30.53 7.38
CA MET A 1 4.95 29.84 6.73
C MET A 1 5.30 28.41 6.33
N GLY A 2 6.42 28.17 5.62
CA GLY A 2 6.78 26.84 5.08
C GLY A 2 6.90 25.71 6.10
N TRP A 3 7.48 25.97 7.28
CA TRP A 3 7.60 24.97 8.35
C TRP A 3 6.24 24.38 8.80
N TRP A 4 5.26 25.25 9.06
CA TRP A 4 3.90 24.83 9.42
C TRP A 4 3.22 24.00 8.33
N VAL A 5 3.44 24.36 7.06
CA VAL A 5 2.91 23.63 5.90
C VAL A 5 3.57 22.25 5.80
N ARG A 6 4.88 22.15 6.02
CA ARG A 6 5.61 20.88 6.02
C ARG A 6 5.12 19.94 7.13
N SER A 7 5.01 20.43 8.36
CA SER A 7 4.50 19.64 9.48
C SER A 7 3.05 19.19 9.26
N CYS A 8 2.23 20.07 8.67
CA CYS A 8 0.87 19.72 8.27
C CYS A 8 0.87 18.60 7.23
N LEU A 9 1.67 18.69 6.17
CA LEU A 9 1.77 17.66 5.13
C LEU A 9 2.31 16.33 5.67
N GLN A 10 3.30 16.35 6.55
CA GLN A 10 3.80 15.14 7.22
C GLN A 10 2.70 14.47 8.06
N SER A 11 1.93 15.26 8.80
CA SER A 11 0.80 14.75 9.60
C SER A 11 -0.30 14.16 8.73
N VAL A 12 -0.69 14.86 7.65
CA VAL A 12 -1.67 14.37 6.66
C VAL A 12 -1.17 13.07 6.01
N LEU A 13 0.08 13.03 5.59
CA LEU A 13 0.66 11.82 4.97
C LEU A 13 0.66 10.64 5.94
N LYS A 14 0.99 10.84 7.22
CA LYS A 14 0.89 9.80 8.26
C LYS A 14 -0.56 9.34 8.46
N MET A 15 -1.51 10.26 8.48
CA MET A 15 -2.93 9.95 8.64
C MET A 15 -3.45 9.12 7.47
N LEU A 16 -3.17 9.52 6.23
CA LEU A 16 -3.58 8.77 5.03
C LEU A 16 -2.95 7.37 5.00
N ASN A 17 -1.65 7.26 5.33
CA ASN A 17 -0.99 5.95 5.43
C ASN A 17 -1.57 5.07 6.52
N SER A 18 -1.99 5.65 7.65
CA SER A 18 -2.67 4.92 8.72
C SER A 18 -4.04 4.40 8.26
N MET A 19 -4.79 5.17 7.46
CA MET A 19 -6.04 4.70 6.85
C MET A 19 -5.79 3.48 5.93
N ILE A 20 -4.77 3.55 5.07
CA ILE A 20 -4.36 2.42 4.21
C ILE A 20 -3.97 1.20 5.06
N GLY A 21 -3.26 1.43 6.17
CA GLY A 21 -2.83 0.37 7.08
C GLY A 21 -3.98 -0.30 7.81
N LEU A 22 -4.98 0.47 8.23
CA LEU A 22 -6.22 -0.07 8.83
C LEU A 22 -6.96 -0.97 7.85
N THR A 23 -7.05 -0.57 6.58
CA THR A 23 -7.58 -1.42 5.50
C THR A 23 -6.77 -2.71 5.36
N GLY A 24 -5.44 -2.61 5.31
CA GLY A 24 -4.55 -3.78 5.23
C GLY A 24 -4.71 -4.74 6.41
N MET A 25 -4.78 -4.22 7.64
CA MET A 25 -5.04 -5.02 8.84
C MET A 25 -6.42 -5.69 8.79
N GLY A 26 -7.46 -4.99 8.35
CA GLY A 26 -8.80 -5.55 8.15
C GLY A 26 -8.78 -6.70 7.14
N MET A 27 -8.07 -6.54 6.02
CA MET A 27 -7.90 -7.59 5.01
C MET A 27 -7.17 -8.81 5.57
N ILE A 28 -6.09 -8.63 6.34
CA ILE A 28 -5.37 -9.73 6.99
C ILE A 28 -6.27 -10.47 7.98
N LEU A 29 -6.97 -9.74 8.87
CA LEU A 29 -7.88 -10.33 9.85
C LEU A 29 -8.99 -11.14 9.17
N TYR A 30 -9.57 -10.60 8.09
CA TYR A 30 -10.59 -11.29 7.31
C TYR A 30 -10.04 -12.53 6.62
N ALA A 31 -8.85 -12.45 6.00
CA ALA A 31 -8.20 -13.60 5.38
C ALA A 31 -7.86 -14.71 6.39
N LEU A 32 -7.36 -14.35 7.57
CA LEU A 32 -7.09 -15.30 8.65
C LEU A 32 -8.39 -15.93 9.19
N TRP A 33 -9.47 -15.15 9.26
CA TRP A 33 -10.78 -15.67 9.63
C TRP A 33 -11.30 -16.68 8.59
N MET A 34 -11.19 -16.37 7.29
CA MET A 34 -11.56 -17.30 6.21
C MET A 34 -10.71 -18.58 6.25
N LEU A 35 -9.39 -18.45 6.44
CA LEU A 35 -8.49 -19.60 6.56
C LEU A 35 -8.86 -20.50 7.75
N ARG A 36 -9.20 -19.89 8.89
CA ARG A 36 -9.66 -20.62 10.07
C ARG A 36 -11.01 -21.29 9.84
N SER A 37 -11.95 -20.61 9.18
CA SER A 37 -13.27 -21.16 8.82
C SER A 37 -13.11 -22.39 7.94
N TRP A 38 -12.24 -22.30 6.93
CA TRP A 38 -11.90 -23.39 6.04
C TRP A 38 -11.30 -24.59 6.78
N TYR A 39 -10.34 -24.35 7.69
CA TYR A 39 -9.72 -25.44 8.47
C TYR A 39 -10.75 -26.17 9.35
N LYS A 40 -11.68 -25.45 9.96
CA LYS A 40 -12.76 -26.05 10.76
C LYS A 40 -13.70 -26.93 9.94
N HIS A 41 -13.99 -26.55 8.69
CA HIS A 41 -14.83 -27.38 7.82
C HIS A 41 -14.16 -28.71 7.51
N LEU A 42 -12.84 -28.70 7.24
CA LEU A 42 -12.07 -29.91 7.01
C LEU A 42 -12.04 -30.86 8.21
N ASP A 43 -11.84 -30.34 9.42
CA ASP A 43 -11.82 -31.15 10.65
C ASP A 43 -13.18 -31.82 10.94
N GLY A 44 -14.30 -31.20 10.54
CA GLY A 44 -15.66 -31.73 10.72
C GLY A 44 -16.03 -32.85 9.73
N THR A 45 -15.48 -32.81 8.51
CA THR A 45 -15.64 -33.85 7.48
C THR A 45 -14.49 -34.85 7.52
N SER A 46 -14.33 -35.56 8.64
CA SER A 46 -13.39 -36.68 8.74
C SER A 46 -13.91 -37.90 7.96
N PHE A 47 -13.77 -37.88 6.63
CA PHE A 47 -13.55 -39.03 5.73
C PHE A 47 -13.50 -38.50 4.28
N GLY A 48 -12.31 -38.20 3.73
CA GLY A 48 -12.10 -38.30 2.27
C GLY A 48 -11.56 -37.12 1.46
N VAL A 49 -11.21 -35.95 2.02
CA VAL A 49 -10.52 -34.90 1.24
C VAL A 49 -9.03 -34.86 1.60
N SER A 50 -8.29 -35.88 1.14
CA SER A 50 -6.83 -35.86 1.16
C SER A 50 -6.34 -34.81 0.16
N GLY A 51 -5.87 -33.65 0.66
CA GLY A 51 -5.01 -32.75 -0.11
C GLY A 51 -5.63 -31.47 -0.68
N SER A 52 -6.80 -31.00 -0.21
CA SER A 52 -7.29 -29.68 -0.64
C SER A 52 -6.41 -28.58 -0.06
N THR A 53 -5.72 -27.82 -0.91
CA THR A 53 -5.14 -26.52 -0.53
C THR A 53 -6.26 -25.51 -0.27
N PRO A 54 -6.05 -24.52 0.61
CA PRO A 54 -6.98 -23.41 0.74
C PRO A 54 -7.19 -22.73 -0.62
N PRO A 55 -8.41 -22.22 -0.89
CA PRO A 55 -8.68 -21.46 -2.11
C PRO A 55 -7.66 -20.36 -2.33
N TRP A 56 -7.22 -20.20 -3.58
CA TRP A 56 -6.17 -19.25 -3.96
C TRP A 56 -6.50 -17.81 -3.53
N PHE A 57 -7.77 -17.43 -3.52
CA PHE A 57 -8.21 -16.08 -3.17
C PHE A 57 -7.91 -15.73 -1.70
N ILE A 58 -7.90 -16.70 -0.77
CA ILE A 58 -7.54 -16.43 0.63
C ILE A 58 -6.10 -15.91 0.73
N TYR A 59 -5.18 -16.51 -0.04
CA TYR A 59 -3.79 -16.10 -0.10
C TYR A 59 -3.61 -14.75 -0.80
N THR A 60 -4.42 -14.43 -1.81
CA THR A 60 -4.36 -13.11 -2.46
C THR A 60 -4.84 -12.00 -1.53
N PHE A 61 -5.94 -12.20 -0.79
CA PHE A 61 -6.40 -11.26 0.24
C PHE A 61 -5.35 -11.07 1.34
N LEU A 62 -4.72 -12.16 1.79
CA LEU A 62 -3.65 -12.11 2.80
C LEU A 62 -2.42 -11.35 2.27
N GLY A 63 -1.94 -11.70 1.09
CA GLY A 63 -0.76 -11.08 0.47
C GLY A 63 -0.97 -9.61 0.14
N LEU A 64 -2.16 -9.23 -0.32
CA LEU A 64 -2.55 -7.85 -0.57
C LEU A 64 -2.60 -7.05 0.73
N GLY A 65 -3.21 -7.61 1.80
CA GLY A 65 -3.22 -6.99 3.12
C GLY A 65 -1.82 -6.77 3.71
N ILE A 66 -0.93 -7.76 3.61
CA ILE A 66 0.48 -7.62 4.06
C ILE A 66 1.18 -6.52 3.28
N SER A 67 0.98 -6.46 1.97
CA SER A 67 1.61 -5.46 1.11
C SER A 67 1.13 -4.04 1.43
N LEU A 68 -0.16 -3.85 1.73
CA LEU A 68 -0.69 -2.56 2.23
C LEU A 68 -0.06 -2.16 3.56
N CYS A 69 0.13 -3.11 4.49
CA CYS A 69 0.84 -2.84 5.74
C CYS A 69 2.31 -2.41 5.52
N LEU A 70 3.01 -3.05 4.58
CA LEU A 70 4.37 -2.66 4.22
C LEU A 70 4.42 -1.25 3.61
N ILE A 71 3.46 -0.91 2.74
CA ILE A 71 3.32 0.44 2.17
C ILE A 71 3.07 1.47 3.27
N THR A 72 2.20 1.16 4.24
CA THR A 72 1.95 2.04 5.39
C THR A 72 3.22 2.26 6.20
N CYS A 73 3.98 1.21 6.52
CA CYS A 73 5.26 1.34 7.22
C CYS A 73 6.23 2.23 6.43
N ALA A 74 6.37 2.00 5.13
CA ALA A 74 7.20 2.82 4.25
C ALA A 74 6.73 4.28 4.22
N GLY A 75 5.42 4.53 4.20
CA GLY A 75 4.82 5.87 4.22
C GLY A 75 5.04 6.62 5.52
N HIS A 76 4.94 5.94 6.67
CA HIS A 76 5.29 6.54 7.97
C HIS A 76 6.77 6.91 8.04
N ILE A 77 7.67 6.02 7.58
CA ILE A 77 9.11 6.30 7.52
C ILE A 77 9.40 7.47 6.57
N ALA A 78 8.75 7.50 5.40
CA ALA A 78 8.90 8.58 4.43
C ALA A 78 8.40 9.93 4.97
N ALA A 79 7.29 9.94 5.71
CA ALA A 79 6.77 11.14 6.34
C ALA A 79 7.66 11.65 7.48
N GLU A 80 8.19 10.74 8.31
CA GLU A 80 9.07 11.09 9.43
C GLU A 80 10.41 11.63 8.95
N THR A 81 11.07 10.90 8.06
CA THR A 81 12.39 11.28 7.55
C THR A 81 12.32 12.50 6.63
N ALA A 82 11.19 12.69 5.92
CA ALA A 82 11.03 13.68 4.86
C ALA A 82 12.23 13.73 3.89
N ASN A 83 12.90 12.59 3.72
CA ASN A 83 14.03 12.44 2.82
C ASN A 83 13.50 12.22 1.39
N SER A 84 14.08 12.91 0.42
CA SER A 84 13.69 12.81 -0.99
C SER A 84 13.73 11.38 -1.52
N TYR A 85 14.72 10.57 -1.11
CA TYR A 85 14.84 9.17 -1.55
C TYR A 85 13.73 8.29 -0.96
N CYS A 86 13.46 8.41 0.35
CA CYS A 86 12.40 7.66 1.03
C CYS A 86 11.02 8.02 0.47
N LEU A 87 10.75 9.32 0.25
CA LEU A 87 9.52 9.79 -0.38
C LEU A 87 9.39 9.25 -1.81
N SER A 88 10.47 9.24 -2.59
CA SER A 88 10.46 8.71 -3.96
C SER A 88 10.17 7.20 -3.98
N CYS A 89 10.83 6.42 -3.12
CA CYS A 89 10.61 4.98 -3.01
C CYS A 89 9.16 4.66 -2.63
N TYR A 90 8.63 5.38 -1.62
CA TYR A 90 7.24 5.28 -1.21
C TYR A 90 6.26 5.61 -2.35
N MET A 91 6.47 6.73 -3.06
CA MET A 91 5.62 7.11 -4.19
C MET A 91 5.62 6.06 -5.31
N VAL A 92 6.75 5.41 -5.58
CA VAL A 92 6.82 4.30 -6.54
C VAL A 92 5.95 3.13 -6.08
N PHE A 93 6.03 2.73 -4.80
CA PHE A 93 5.19 1.63 -4.30
C PHE A 93 3.69 1.95 -4.40
N VAL A 94 3.26 3.15 -4.01
CA VAL A 94 1.85 3.55 -4.12
C VAL A 94 1.43 3.64 -5.59
N PHE A 95 2.27 4.18 -6.47
CA PHE A 95 1.99 4.23 -7.90
C PHE A 95 1.83 2.84 -8.50
N LEU A 96 2.69 1.88 -8.15
CA LEU A 96 2.56 0.48 -8.60
C LEU A 96 1.22 -0.12 -8.16
N PHE A 97 0.77 0.17 -6.94
CA PHE A 97 -0.55 -0.24 -6.46
C PHE A 97 -1.71 0.37 -7.25
N ILE A 98 -1.68 1.68 -7.50
CA ILE A 98 -2.67 2.35 -8.35
C ILE A 98 -2.69 1.74 -9.75
N THR A 99 -1.51 1.47 -10.34
CA THR A 99 -1.44 0.84 -11.66
C THR A 99 -1.97 -0.59 -11.66
N LEU A 100 -1.76 -1.35 -10.58
CA LEU A 100 -2.32 -2.68 -10.41
C LEU A 100 -3.84 -2.63 -10.33
N GLU A 101 -4.40 -1.72 -9.52
CA GLU A 101 -5.85 -1.50 -9.41
C GLU A 101 -6.47 -1.09 -10.74
N ALA A 102 -5.83 -0.16 -11.45
CA ALA A 102 -6.26 0.28 -12.77
C ALA A 102 -6.17 -0.85 -13.82
N ALA A 103 -5.11 -1.67 -13.77
CA ALA A 103 -4.94 -2.81 -14.66
C ALA A 103 -6.01 -3.88 -14.43
N ILE A 104 -6.30 -4.23 -13.17
CA ILE A 104 -7.37 -5.18 -12.82
C ILE A 104 -8.74 -4.62 -13.26
N THR A 105 -9.01 -3.34 -12.99
CA THR A 105 -10.27 -2.71 -13.39
C THR A 105 -10.43 -2.70 -14.91
N ALA A 106 -9.38 -2.34 -15.65
CA ALA A 106 -9.38 -2.35 -17.11
C ALA A 106 -9.54 -3.78 -17.66
N PHE A 107 -8.90 -4.77 -17.03
CA PHE A 107 -9.03 -6.17 -17.40
C PHE A 107 -10.47 -6.66 -17.27
N ILE A 108 -11.12 -6.41 -16.12
CA ILE A 108 -12.52 -6.76 -15.88
C ILE A 108 -13.46 -6.02 -16.86
N PHE A 109 -13.16 -4.76 -17.17
CA PHE A 109 -14.00 -3.96 -18.06
C PHE A 109 -13.89 -4.37 -19.54
N LEU A 110 -12.71 -4.78 -19.99
CA LEU A 110 -12.45 -5.12 -21.40
C LEU A 110 -12.77 -6.58 -21.72
N ASN A 111 -12.56 -7.50 -20.77
CA ASN A 111 -12.82 -8.92 -20.98
C ASN A 111 -14.21 -9.31 -20.49
N ARG A 112 -15.09 -9.68 -21.41
CA ARG A 112 -16.45 -10.13 -21.09
C ARG A 112 -16.47 -11.44 -20.29
N ASP A 113 -15.47 -12.29 -20.53
CA ASP A 113 -15.35 -13.63 -19.95
C ASP A 113 -14.21 -13.69 -18.91
N TRP A 114 -13.84 -12.55 -18.31
CA TRP A 114 -12.78 -12.43 -17.30
C TRP A 114 -12.92 -13.41 -16.11
N GLU A 115 -14.15 -13.88 -15.84
CA GLU A 115 -14.44 -14.85 -14.80
C GLU A 115 -13.86 -16.24 -15.11
N GLU A 116 -13.69 -16.61 -16.38
CA GLU A 116 -13.15 -17.89 -16.81
C GLU A 116 -11.62 -17.98 -16.62
N ASP A 117 -10.94 -16.84 -16.49
CA ASP A 117 -9.49 -16.77 -16.32
C ASP A 117 -9.03 -17.08 -14.88
N PHE A 118 -9.95 -17.15 -13.91
CA PHE A 118 -9.57 -17.50 -12.54
C PHE A 118 -9.36 -18.99 -12.35
N PRO A 119 -8.42 -19.39 -11.46
CA PRO A 119 -8.30 -20.77 -11.06
C PRO A 119 -9.62 -21.25 -10.45
N GLU A 120 -10.05 -22.44 -10.85
CA GLU A 120 -11.26 -23.07 -10.35
C GLU A 120 -11.18 -23.24 -8.83
N ASP A 121 -12.23 -22.79 -8.13
CA ASP A 121 -12.36 -22.96 -6.69
C ASP A 121 -13.30 -24.14 -6.39
N PRO A 122 -12.76 -25.32 -6.02
CA PRO A 122 -13.57 -26.50 -5.74
C PRO A 122 -14.45 -26.36 -4.49
N THR A 123 -14.23 -25.33 -3.67
CA THR A 123 -15.01 -25.11 -2.44
C THR A 123 -16.31 -24.35 -2.67
N GLY A 124 -16.43 -23.60 -3.78
CA GLY A 124 -17.57 -22.74 -4.07
C GLY A 124 -17.62 -21.44 -3.25
N GLU A 125 -16.71 -21.25 -2.30
CA GLU A 125 -16.62 -20.06 -1.44
C GLU A 125 -16.34 -18.78 -2.24
N PHE A 126 -15.57 -18.87 -3.33
CA PHE A 126 -15.35 -17.76 -4.24
C PHE A 126 -16.64 -17.26 -4.88
N ASN A 127 -17.61 -18.14 -5.14
CA ASN A 127 -18.89 -17.76 -5.68
C ASN A 127 -19.74 -17.01 -4.64
N GLU A 128 -19.63 -17.35 -3.35
CA GLU A 128 -20.24 -16.58 -2.27
C GLU A 128 -19.66 -15.17 -2.15
N LEU A 129 -18.33 -15.03 -2.24
CA LEU A 129 -17.67 -13.73 -2.28
C LEU A 129 -18.19 -12.88 -3.46
N LYS A 130 -18.29 -13.47 -4.66
CA LYS A 130 -18.83 -12.80 -5.85
C LYS A 130 -20.27 -12.34 -5.62
N ASN A 131 -21.10 -13.20 -5.04
CA ASN A 131 -22.49 -12.86 -4.70
C ASN A 131 -22.57 -11.73 -3.67
N PHE A 132 -21.69 -11.71 -2.67
CA PHE A 132 -21.61 -10.62 -1.70
C PHE A 132 -21.26 -9.29 -2.36
N VAL A 133 -20.21 -9.26 -3.20
CA VAL A 133 -19.79 -8.05 -3.92
C VAL A 133 -20.89 -7.56 -4.84
N LYS A 134 -21.54 -8.46 -5.58
CA LYS A 134 -22.64 -8.13 -6.48
C LYS A 134 -23.86 -7.59 -5.73
N SER A 135 -24.16 -8.13 -4.56
CA SER A 135 -25.29 -7.69 -3.72
C SER A 135 -25.04 -6.33 -3.06
N ASN A 136 -23.78 -5.96 -2.87
CA ASN A 136 -23.37 -4.72 -2.19
C ASN A 136 -22.54 -3.81 -3.12
N PHE A 137 -22.77 -3.89 -4.43
CA PHE A 137 -21.90 -3.26 -5.42
C PHE A 137 -21.71 -1.76 -5.18
N GLU A 138 -22.78 -1.01 -4.91
CA GLU A 138 -22.68 0.43 -4.62
C GLU A 138 -21.75 0.71 -3.44
N MET A 139 -21.83 -0.08 -2.37
CA MET A 139 -20.96 0.08 -1.21
C MET A 139 -19.50 -0.26 -1.55
N CYS A 140 -19.28 -1.36 -2.28
CA CYS A 140 -17.95 -1.78 -2.73
C CYS A 140 -17.31 -0.73 -3.66
N GLU A 141 -18.10 -0.12 -4.55
CA GLU A 141 -17.67 0.96 -5.43
C GLU A 141 -17.21 2.19 -4.64
N TRP A 142 -18.01 2.66 -3.68
CA TRP A 142 -17.62 3.80 -2.82
C TRP A 142 -16.37 3.51 -1.99
N ILE A 143 -16.23 2.27 -1.47
CA ILE A 143 -15.03 1.84 -0.76
C ILE A 143 -13.82 1.88 -1.69
N GLY A 144 -13.94 1.33 -2.90
CA GLY A 144 -12.87 1.35 -3.91
C GLY A 144 -12.45 2.77 -4.27
N LEU A 145 -13.42 3.66 -4.53
CA LEU A 145 -13.15 5.08 -4.81
C LEU A 145 -12.44 5.77 -3.64
N LEU A 146 -12.83 5.49 -2.40
CA LEU A 146 -12.18 6.05 -1.21
C LEU A 146 -10.72 5.57 -1.07
N VAL A 147 -10.44 4.30 -1.38
CA VAL A 147 -9.09 3.74 -1.34
C VAL A 147 -8.21 4.42 -2.39
N VAL A 148 -8.66 4.49 -3.65
CA VAL A 148 -7.94 5.17 -4.74
C VAL A 148 -7.71 6.65 -4.42
N ALA A 149 -8.72 7.34 -3.89
CA ALA A 149 -8.60 8.74 -3.48
C ALA A 149 -7.56 8.93 -2.37
N THR A 150 -7.53 8.03 -1.38
CA THR A 150 -6.55 8.06 -0.28
C THR A 150 -5.12 7.85 -0.82
N GLN A 151 -4.92 6.90 -1.75
CA GLN A 151 -3.62 6.67 -2.40
C GLN A 151 -3.18 7.88 -3.23
N ALA A 152 -4.08 8.47 -4.03
CA ALA A 152 -3.78 9.65 -4.84
C ALA A 152 -3.42 10.87 -3.99
N LEU A 153 -4.17 11.12 -2.91
CA LEU A 153 -3.86 12.17 -1.94
C LEU A 153 -2.52 11.92 -1.23
N SER A 154 -2.17 10.66 -0.97
CA SER A 154 -0.89 10.31 -0.37
C SER A 154 0.29 10.62 -1.29
N ILE A 155 0.16 10.29 -2.58
CA ILE A 155 1.17 10.67 -3.60
C ILE A 155 1.25 12.19 -3.70
N PHE A 156 0.11 12.89 -3.78
CA PHE A 156 0.09 14.34 -3.86
C PHE A 156 0.79 15.00 -2.65
N ALA A 157 0.45 14.57 -1.44
CA ALA A 157 1.09 15.07 -0.22
C ALA A 157 2.60 14.78 -0.20
N ALA A 158 3.02 13.58 -0.61
CA ALA A 158 4.43 13.20 -0.71
C ALA A 158 5.18 14.02 -1.76
N MET A 159 4.55 14.33 -2.91
CA MET A 159 5.12 15.18 -3.95
C MET A 159 5.32 16.61 -3.46
N VAL A 160 4.31 17.21 -2.82
CA VAL A 160 4.43 18.57 -2.27
C VAL A 160 5.48 18.60 -1.16
N LEU A 161 5.49 17.60 -0.27
CA LEU A 161 6.49 17.49 0.80
C LEU A 161 7.91 17.39 0.25
N ARG A 162 8.11 16.63 -0.85
CA ARG A 162 9.39 16.55 -1.56
C ARG A 162 9.77 17.88 -2.22
N ALA A 163 8.80 18.59 -2.82
CA ALA A 163 9.04 19.86 -3.50
C ALA A 163 9.42 21.00 -2.54
N LEU A 164 8.97 20.95 -1.28
CA LEU A 164 9.35 21.91 -0.24
C LEU A 164 10.82 21.83 0.16
N GLY A 165 11.54 20.76 -0.21
CA GLY A 165 12.96 20.58 0.08
C GLY A 165 13.28 20.36 1.57
N PRO A 166 14.54 20.08 1.94
CA PRO A 166 14.98 20.09 3.34
C PRO A 166 14.81 21.49 3.94
N ASP A 167 14.33 21.57 5.19
CA ASP A 167 14.30 22.85 5.92
C ASP A 167 15.76 23.26 6.11
N SER A 168 16.17 24.35 5.48
CA SER A 168 17.50 24.97 5.63
C SER A 168 17.68 25.64 6.99
N GLY A 169 17.12 25.04 8.06
CA GLY A 169 17.09 25.57 9.42
C GLY A 169 17.48 24.57 10.50
N THR A 170 17.99 23.39 10.12
CA THR A 170 18.47 22.36 11.08
C THR A 170 19.94 21.98 10.83
N ASP A 171 20.75 22.94 10.35
CA ASP A 171 22.21 22.81 10.23
C ASP A 171 22.95 23.92 11.01
N CYS A 172 22.36 24.47 12.06
CA CYS A 172 23.02 25.45 12.94
C CYS A 172 22.66 25.19 14.41
N ASP A 173 23.04 24.03 14.97
CA ASP A 173 23.59 23.93 16.34
C ASP A 173 24.08 22.50 16.65
N SER A 174 25.03 21.99 15.87
CA SER A 174 25.80 20.82 16.30
C SER A 174 27.24 21.00 15.83
N ASP A 175 27.97 21.83 16.59
CA ASP A 175 29.42 21.77 16.68
C ASP A 175 29.82 20.35 17.11
N ASP A 176 30.09 19.47 16.16
CA ASP A 176 31.11 18.43 16.30
C ASP A 176 31.51 17.86 14.91
N ASP A 177 32.69 18.31 14.47
CA ASP A 177 33.66 17.64 13.59
C ASP A 177 33.16 16.75 12.42
N ALA A 178 33.09 17.35 11.23
CA ALA A 178 33.44 16.66 9.98
C ALA A 178 34.11 17.61 8.98
N ILE A 179 35.44 17.56 8.98
CA ILE A 179 36.43 18.19 8.06
C ILE A 179 35.88 18.50 6.64
N PRO A 180 36.02 19.74 6.13
CA PRO A 180 35.73 20.07 4.74
C PRO A 180 36.96 19.79 3.87
N ALA A 181 36.88 18.82 2.95
CA ALA A 181 37.98 18.56 2.02
C ALA A 181 37.51 18.27 0.59
N ARG A 182 37.15 19.34 -0.14
CA ARG A 182 37.34 19.40 -1.61
C ARG A 182 37.65 20.83 -2.03
N LEU A 183 38.89 21.26 -1.79
CA LEU A 183 39.47 22.43 -2.49
C LEU A 183 39.91 21.99 -3.90
N PRO A 184 39.65 22.78 -4.96
CA PRO A 184 40.14 22.49 -6.29
C PRO A 184 41.62 22.88 -6.41
N LEU A 185 42.48 21.90 -6.62
CA LEU A 185 43.89 22.10 -6.99
C LEU A 185 43.97 22.50 -8.47
N LEU A 186 44.04 23.79 -8.75
CA LEU A 186 44.64 24.29 -9.98
C LEU A 186 45.46 25.55 -9.67
N ARG A 187 46.68 25.26 -9.22
CA ARG A 187 47.83 26.16 -9.12
C ARG A 187 48.17 26.65 -10.52
N ASN A 188 48.04 27.96 -10.76
CA ASN A 188 48.77 28.63 -11.82
C ASN A 188 48.94 30.10 -11.44
N GLN A 189 50.18 30.58 -11.43
CA GLN A 189 50.67 31.79 -12.12
C GLN A 189 52.05 32.16 -11.55
N VAL A 190 53.04 32.01 -12.44
CA VAL A 190 54.26 32.80 -12.68
C VAL A 190 55.12 33.22 -11.48
#